data_AF-A0A2D6JSS4-F1
#
_entry.id   AF-A0A2D6JSS4-F1
#
_cell.length_a   1.000
_cell.length_b   1.000
_cell.length_c   1.000
_cell.angle_alpha   90.00
_cell.angle_beta   90.00
_cell.angle_gamma   90.00
#
_symmetry.space_group_name_H-M   'P 1'
#
loop_
_entity.id
_entity.type
_entity.pdbx_description
1 polymer ?
#
loop_
_entity_poly.entity_id
_entity_poly.type
_entity_poly.pdbx_seq_one_letter_code
_entity_poly.pdbx_strand_id
1 'polypeptide(L)'
;MSDYHPSHNLNFVENVSPCKWLDIACRERRNGVETIAVQPLNQQTAPTVNKIAAELATGLIAFNVSGDVAVPPGVGMKEDGDPEVVLLLEENPDKLATALLSYVNQPDIRIIAPLTDLYWRNRPLFVISIPKSGTHLVFRLAEALGFGEGGICPDNPIAGHWYYVEHSNAHTPATKFFNDTVLRAPFGNRAHPFMRSPALFSYRNPLDVVVSEANYYHKDGKTPFAGYLDALSFDQRLSRLVDDTWLLGSIRDRVGMFAPWLDFPNVIPVSFEEMVGSAGGSTKQAQLKLVWSIMLKLQVPGSPEEIAGKISDRASPTFREGKAGTYAESFTADAQAKFEALPQDFMEDYGYGSFQNNPVLSTRTQEFLGRPLKLSKAEDYKTPFIAEAMYLGHNLVAYGGHFYGIDTALGPFDITKKTQDEMKDIPKAEDLVTLKMLIFASTKNEVVTAYSNSVGSFLGYNLYGQDNMLVAISKDFDDIKPDTANIRDKPGVICSRNYLHICVKIILHRLYSASTSWTK
;
A
#
# COMPACT_ATOMS: atom_id res chain seq x y z
N MET A 1 23.69 -36.69 2.01
CA MET A 1 23.24 -35.94 0.82
C MET A 1 21.87 -35.42 1.17
N SER A 2 21.75 -34.13 1.50
CA SER A 2 20.46 -33.51 1.77
C SER A 2 19.77 -33.26 0.43
N ASP A 3 18.49 -33.60 0.34
CA ASP A 3 17.67 -33.37 -0.84
C ASP A 3 17.61 -31.87 -1.13
N TYR A 4 18.43 -31.42 -2.08
CA TYR A 4 18.38 -30.06 -2.61
C TYR A 4 17.13 -29.97 -3.47
N HIS A 5 16.06 -29.42 -2.90
CA HIS A 5 14.87 -29.04 -3.66
C HIS A 5 15.02 -27.58 -4.08
N PRO A 6 15.31 -27.28 -5.37
CA PRO A 6 15.28 -25.92 -5.85
C PRO A 6 13.84 -25.41 -5.69
N SER A 7 13.65 -24.49 -4.76
CA SER A 7 12.43 -23.71 -4.59
C SER A 7 12.68 -22.32 -5.18
N HIS A 8 11.65 -21.73 -5.78
CA HIS A 8 11.68 -20.34 -6.23
C HIS A 8 12.21 -19.44 -5.12
N ASN A 9 13.19 -18.59 -5.45
CA ASN A 9 13.75 -17.70 -4.45
C ASN A 9 14.26 -16.40 -5.07
N LEU A 10 13.86 -15.26 -4.51
CA LEU A 10 14.33 -13.95 -4.94
C LEU A 10 15.19 -13.33 -3.85
N ASN A 11 16.40 -12.92 -4.18
CA ASN A 11 17.32 -12.25 -3.27
C ASN A 11 17.79 -10.92 -3.86
N PHE A 12 18.10 -9.99 -2.97
CA PHE A 12 18.66 -8.70 -3.33
C PHE A 12 19.99 -8.43 -2.63
N VAL A 13 20.84 -7.66 -3.30
CA VAL A 13 22.22 -7.40 -2.88
C VAL A 13 22.47 -5.89 -2.83
N GLU A 14 22.91 -5.41 -1.68
CA GLU A 14 23.39 -4.02 -1.49
C GLU A 14 24.79 -3.80 -2.07
N ASN A 15 25.20 -2.56 -2.33
CA ASN A 15 26.60 -2.20 -2.61
C ASN A 15 27.27 -3.12 -3.65
N VAL A 16 26.65 -3.25 -4.82
CA VAL A 16 27.10 -4.18 -5.85
C VAL A 16 28.44 -3.77 -6.43
N SER A 17 29.31 -4.76 -6.64
CA SER A 17 30.63 -4.58 -7.26
C SER A 17 31.03 -5.87 -7.98
N PRO A 18 31.97 -5.83 -8.93
CA PRO A 18 32.45 -7.02 -9.61
C PRO A 18 32.94 -8.12 -8.65
N CYS A 19 33.59 -7.75 -7.55
CA CYS A 19 34.04 -8.70 -6.53
C CYS A 19 32.85 -9.33 -5.79
N LYS A 20 31.86 -8.52 -5.41
CA LYS A 20 30.69 -9.02 -4.68
C LYS A 20 29.89 -10.03 -5.50
N TRP A 21 29.73 -9.79 -6.80
CA TRP A 21 29.07 -10.73 -7.70
C TRP A 21 29.86 -12.00 -7.89
N LEU A 22 31.19 -11.92 -7.97
CA LEU A 22 32.05 -13.10 -7.98
C LEU A 22 31.88 -13.93 -6.69
N ASP A 23 31.91 -13.29 -5.52
CA ASP A 23 31.76 -13.98 -4.24
C ASP A 23 30.42 -14.72 -4.15
N ILE A 24 29.35 -14.10 -4.65
CA ILE A 24 28.02 -14.72 -4.74
C ILE A 24 28.06 -15.92 -5.68
N ALA A 25 28.60 -15.78 -6.89
CA ALA A 25 28.67 -16.88 -7.86
C ALA A 25 29.48 -18.07 -7.31
N CYS A 26 30.63 -17.82 -6.68
CA CYS A 26 31.44 -18.84 -6.01
C CYS A 26 30.74 -19.47 -4.81
N ARG A 27 29.92 -18.72 -4.06
CA ARG A 27 29.10 -19.27 -2.97
C ARG A 27 28.02 -20.22 -3.51
N GLU A 28 27.26 -19.79 -4.52
CA GLU A 28 26.23 -20.65 -5.11
C GLU A 28 26.84 -21.94 -5.68
N ARG A 29 28.00 -21.84 -6.34
CA ARG A 29 28.73 -23.02 -6.83
C ARG A 29 29.14 -23.98 -5.71
N ARG A 30 29.66 -23.46 -4.59
CA ARG A 30 29.98 -24.29 -3.40
C ARG A 30 28.75 -24.94 -2.78
N ASN A 31 27.57 -24.35 -2.97
CA ASN A 31 26.29 -24.92 -2.53
C ASN A 31 25.72 -25.98 -3.50
N GLY A 32 26.50 -26.39 -4.52
CA GLY A 32 26.11 -27.45 -5.44
C GLY A 32 25.34 -26.97 -6.68
N VAL A 33 25.16 -25.66 -6.86
CA VAL A 33 24.56 -25.12 -8.08
C VAL A 33 25.45 -25.48 -9.26
N GLU A 34 24.88 -26.14 -10.26
CA GLU A 34 25.56 -26.55 -11.48
C GLU A 34 25.47 -25.47 -12.54
N THR A 35 24.31 -24.82 -12.67
CA THR A 35 24.06 -23.83 -13.73
C THR A 35 23.79 -22.44 -13.17
N ILE A 36 24.61 -21.46 -13.58
CA ILE A 36 24.43 -20.05 -13.23
C ILE A 36 24.27 -19.26 -14.52
N ALA A 37 23.21 -18.47 -14.62
CA ALA A 37 23.09 -17.46 -15.66
C ALA A 37 23.45 -16.07 -15.16
N VAL A 38 24.12 -15.27 -15.97
CA VAL A 38 24.47 -13.89 -15.64
C VAL A 38 23.95 -12.96 -16.74
N GLN A 39 23.18 -11.94 -16.35
CA GLN A 39 22.57 -11.01 -17.30
C GLN A 39 22.35 -9.60 -16.70
N PRO A 40 22.24 -8.55 -17.53
CA PRO A 40 22.52 -8.54 -18.96
C PRO A 40 24.02 -8.65 -19.23
N LEU A 41 24.42 -9.16 -20.40
CA LEU A 41 25.78 -8.98 -20.92
C LEU A 41 25.82 -7.74 -21.81
N ASN A 42 26.40 -6.65 -21.31
CA ASN A 42 26.61 -5.40 -22.04
C ASN A 42 27.96 -4.78 -21.65
N GLN A 43 28.31 -3.62 -22.22
CA GLN A 43 29.60 -2.97 -21.95
C GLN A 43 29.84 -2.67 -20.46
N GLN A 44 28.79 -2.35 -19.71
CA GLN A 44 28.89 -2.02 -18.29
C GLN A 44 29.11 -3.28 -17.43
N THR A 45 28.46 -4.39 -17.77
CA THR A 45 28.51 -5.64 -16.98
C THR A 45 29.63 -6.59 -17.41
N ALA A 46 30.21 -6.40 -18.61
CA ALA A 46 31.27 -7.24 -19.16
C ALA A 46 32.48 -7.44 -18.22
N PRO A 47 33.00 -6.42 -17.51
CA PRO A 47 34.11 -6.63 -16.57
C PRO A 47 33.76 -7.60 -15.43
N THR A 48 32.55 -7.50 -14.87
CA THR A 48 32.04 -8.40 -13.83
C THR A 48 31.90 -9.82 -14.37
N VAL A 49 31.29 -9.95 -15.56
CA VAL A 49 31.10 -11.22 -16.24
C VAL A 49 32.44 -11.91 -16.53
N ASN A 50 33.42 -11.19 -17.08
CA ASN A 50 34.76 -11.71 -17.35
C ASN A 50 35.42 -12.24 -16.08
N LYS A 51 35.25 -11.51 -14.96
CA LYS A 51 35.81 -11.90 -13.68
C LYS A 51 35.16 -13.20 -13.14
N ILE A 52 33.84 -13.34 -13.27
CA ILE A 52 33.13 -14.57 -12.88
C ILE A 52 33.55 -15.75 -13.76
N ALA A 53 33.62 -15.54 -15.08
CA ALA A 53 34.00 -16.58 -16.04
C ALA A 53 35.43 -17.08 -15.84
N ALA A 54 36.36 -16.18 -15.53
CA ALA A 54 37.76 -16.54 -15.27
C ALA A 54 37.93 -17.43 -14.03
N GLU A 55 37.13 -17.20 -12.99
CA GLU A 55 37.25 -17.92 -11.71
C GLU A 55 36.55 -19.27 -11.71
N LEU A 56 35.34 -19.38 -12.29
CA LEU A 56 34.51 -20.57 -12.13
C LEU A 56 34.86 -21.74 -13.07
N ALA A 57 35.87 -21.58 -13.92
CA ALA A 57 36.29 -22.52 -14.95
C ALA A 57 35.19 -22.88 -15.98
N THR A 58 35.60 -22.98 -17.23
CA THR A 58 34.75 -22.89 -18.42
C THR A 58 33.79 -24.08 -18.56
N GLY A 59 32.50 -23.83 -18.80
CA GLY A 59 31.52 -24.85 -19.21
C GLY A 59 30.10 -24.78 -18.64
N LEU A 60 29.84 -23.98 -17.59
CA LEU A 60 28.58 -24.04 -16.83
C LEU A 60 27.85 -22.70 -16.62
N ILE A 61 28.38 -21.61 -17.18
CA ILE A 61 27.75 -20.31 -17.07
C ILE A 61 27.06 -19.98 -18.39
N ALA A 62 25.73 -19.89 -18.35
CA ALA A 62 24.90 -19.53 -19.48
C ALA A 62 24.70 -18.01 -19.53
N PHE A 63 24.90 -17.38 -20.67
CA PHE A 63 24.75 -15.93 -20.78
C PHE A 63 23.61 -15.61 -21.71
N ASN A 64 22.76 -14.70 -21.24
CA ASN A 64 21.75 -14.09 -22.06
C ASN A 64 22.31 -12.76 -22.55
N VAL A 65 22.71 -12.74 -23.82
CA VAL A 65 23.34 -11.57 -24.43
C VAL A 65 22.25 -10.74 -25.11
N SER A 66 22.05 -9.52 -24.61
CA SER A 66 21.31 -8.49 -25.31
C SER A 66 22.30 -7.40 -25.75
N GLY A 67 22.89 -7.52 -26.94
CA GLY A 67 23.78 -6.52 -27.53
C GLY A 67 25.01 -7.08 -28.24
N ASP A 68 25.86 -6.18 -28.76
CA ASP A 68 27.00 -6.49 -29.63
C ASP A 68 28.30 -6.84 -28.87
N VAL A 69 28.21 -7.25 -27.60
CA VAL A 69 29.41 -7.57 -26.80
C VAL A 69 29.82 -9.01 -27.05
N ALA A 70 31.10 -9.21 -27.39
CA ALA A 70 31.67 -10.53 -27.57
C ALA A 70 31.55 -11.35 -26.29
N VAL A 71 31.09 -12.59 -26.43
CA VAL A 71 31.02 -13.55 -25.34
C VAL A 71 32.45 -13.88 -24.87
N PRO A 72 32.75 -13.84 -23.57
CA PRO A 72 34.08 -14.14 -23.06
C PRO A 72 34.51 -15.58 -23.42
N PRO A 73 35.80 -15.87 -23.61
CA PRO A 73 36.26 -17.23 -23.84
C PRO A 73 35.81 -18.19 -22.72
N GLY A 74 35.28 -19.35 -23.10
CA GLY A 74 34.87 -20.39 -22.14
C GLY A 74 33.51 -20.19 -21.49
N VAL A 75 32.79 -19.19 -21.96
CA VAL A 75 31.38 -18.97 -21.67
C VAL A 75 30.52 -19.62 -22.74
N GLY A 76 29.51 -20.38 -22.33
CA GLY A 76 28.46 -20.87 -23.22
C GLY A 76 27.37 -19.82 -23.44
N MET A 77 26.97 -19.61 -24.70
CA MET A 77 25.62 -19.10 -24.97
C MET A 77 24.62 -20.16 -24.51
N LYS A 78 23.42 -19.76 -24.06
CA LYS A 78 22.36 -20.69 -23.63
C LYS A 78 22.10 -21.75 -24.71
N GLU A 79 22.65 -22.96 -24.54
CA GLU A 79 22.18 -24.17 -25.22
C GLU A 79 21.23 -24.89 -24.23
N ASP A 80 20.08 -25.31 -24.74
CA ASP A 80 18.90 -25.87 -24.05
C ASP A 80 19.07 -26.24 -22.55
N GLY A 81 18.50 -25.42 -21.67
CA GLY A 81 18.42 -25.67 -20.23
C GLY A 81 18.02 -24.41 -19.45
N ASP A 82 17.19 -24.57 -18.42
CA ASP A 82 16.83 -23.48 -17.52
C ASP A 82 17.85 -23.40 -16.37
N PRO A 83 18.46 -22.22 -16.13
CA PRO A 83 19.46 -22.07 -15.08
C PRO A 83 18.82 -22.23 -13.69
N GLU A 84 19.54 -22.88 -12.78
CA GLU A 84 19.14 -22.98 -11.37
C GLU A 84 19.25 -21.62 -10.66
N VAL A 85 20.27 -20.84 -11.01
CA VAL A 85 20.50 -19.48 -10.46
C VAL A 85 20.66 -18.46 -11.58
N VAL A 86 20.03 -17.31 -11.42
CA VAL A 86 20.22 -16.13 -12.28
C VAL A 86 20.76 -14.97 -11.46
N LEU A 87 21.89 -14.41 -11.90
CA LEU A 87 22.46 -13.17 -11.41
C LEU A 87 22.05 -12.03 -12.35
N LEU A 88 21.15 -11.16 -11.87
CA LEU A 88 20.77 -9.93 -12.56
C LEU A 88 21.71 -8.81 -12.13
N LEU A 89 22.50 -8.27 -13.06
CA LEU A 89 23.47 -7.20 -12.83
C LEU A 89 22.93 -5.81 -13.25
N GLU A 90 21.66 -5.72 -13.61
CA GLU A 90 21.03 -4.48 -14.07
C GLU A 90 20.71 -3.55 -12.88
N GLU A 91 21.37 -2.39 -12.84
CA GLU A 91 21.22 -1.39 -11.78
C GLU A 91 20.13 -0.35 -12.10
N ASN A 92 19.72 -0.23 -13.37
CA ASN A 92 18.59 0.65 -13.72
C ASN A 92 17.27 0.02 -13.23
N PRO A 93 16.48 0.73 -12.39
CA PRO A 93 15.31 0.13 -11.77
C PRO A 93 14.26 -0.38 -12.77
N ASP A 94 13.98 0.39 -13.84
CA ASP A 94 12.95 0.02 -14.83
C ASP A 94 13.38 -1.19 -15.66
N LYS A 95 14.66 -1.24 -16.07
CA LYS A 95 15.21 -2.38 -16.81
C LYS A 95 15.27 -3.62 -15.92
N LEU A 96 15.64 -3.48 -14.66
CA LEU A 96 15.65 -4.58 -13.71
C LEU A 96 14.23 -5.13 -13.49
N ALA A 97 13.23 -4.27 -13.31
CA ALA A 97 11.84 -4.69 -13.19
C ALA A 97 11.37 -5.49 -14.42
N THR A 98 11.76 -5.04 -15.61
CA THR A 98 11.48 -5.76 -16.87
C THR A 98 12.19 -7.12 -16.91
N ALA A 99 13.47 -7.18 -16.53
CA ALA A 99 14.25 -8.40 -16.50
C ALA A 99 13.76 -9.40 -15.44
N LEU A 100 13.28 -8.92 -14.29
CA LEU A 100 12.66 -9.77 -13.27
C LEU A 100 11.39 -10.42 -13.81
N LEU A 101 10.53 -9.64 -14.48
CA LEU A 101 9.24 -10.12 -14.95
C LEU A 101 9.34 -11.16 -16.08
N SER A 102 10.46 -11.21 -16.83
CA SER A 102 10.69 -12.28 -17.80
C SER A 102 10.78 -13.67 -17.18
N TYR A 103 10.94 -13.77 -15.85
CA TYR A 103 10.99 -15.02 -15.10
C TYR A 103 9.67 -15.42 -14.45
N VAL A 104 8.56 -14.72 -14.74
CA VAL A 104 7.26 -15.00 -14.11
C VAL A 104 6.76 -16.42 -14.37
N ASN A 105 7.11 -16.99 -15.53
CA ASN A 105 6.69 -18.33 -15.94
C ASN A 105 7.77 -19.40 -15.74
N GLN A 106 8.97 -19.03 -15.27
CA GLN A 106 10.05 -19.99 -15.10
C GLN A 106 9.90 -20.72 -13.76
N PRO A 107 9.78 -22.06 -13.75
CA PRO A 107 9.73 -22.83 -12.52
C PRO A 107 11.12 -22.91 -11.85
N ASP A 108 11.13 -23.19 -10.54
CA ASP A 108 12.28 -23.62 -9.74
C ASP A 108 13.56 -22.80 -9.90
N ILE A 109 13.41 -21.49 -10.03
CA ILE A 109 14.53 -20.57 -10.28
C ILE A 109 14.90 -19.75 -9.03
N ARG A 110 16.20 -19.61 -8.77
CA ARG A 110 16.73 -18.62 -7.83
C ARG A 110 17.24 -17.39 -8.57
N ILE A 111 16.75 -16.22 -8.22
CA ILE A 111 17.18 -14.94 -8.78
C ILE A 111 17.90 -14.13 -7.71
N ILE A 112 19.04 -13.55 -8.07
CA ILE A 112 19.80 -12.63 -7.24
C ILE A 112 19.99 -11.32 -8.02
N ALA A 113 19.53 -10.20 -7.48
CA ALA A 113 19.51 -8.90 -8.14
C ALA A 113 20.10 -7.77 -7.26
N PRO A 114 20.54 -6.62 -7.79
CA PRO A 114 20.90 -5.46 -6.97
C PRO A 114 19.65 -4.83 -6.34
N LEU A 115 19.81 -4.19 -5.19
CA LEU A 115 18.80 -3.24 -4.70
C LEU A 115 18.73 -2.01 -5.60
N THR A 116 17.51 -1.55 -5.87
CA THR A 116 17.23 -0.32 -6.63
C THR A 116 16.19 0.53 -5.90
N ASP A 117 15.88 1.72 -6.42
CA ASP A 117 14.80 2.58 -5.89
C ASP A 117 13.41 1.91 -5.96
N LEU A 118 13.25 0.89 -6.82
CA LEU A 118 12.04 0.08 -6.87
C LEU A 118 12.08 -1.09 -5.86
N TYR A 119 13.01 -1.14 -4.92
CA TYR A 119 12.93 -2.12 -3.84
C TYR A 119 11.72 -1.85 -2.95
N TRP A 120 11.04 -2.89 -2.48
CA TRP A 120 9.76 -2.76 -1.75
C TRP A 120 9.87 -1.87 -0.51
N ARG A 121 11.00 -1.92 0.23
CA ARG A 121 11.22 -1.10 1.43
C ARG A 121 11.40 0.38 1.17
N ASN A 122 11.56 0.78 -0.09
CA ASN A 122 11.75 2.17 -0.49
C ASN A 122 10.44 2.83 -0.91
N ARG A 123 9.31 2.11 -0.87
CA ARG A 123 8.02 2.59 -1.36
C ARG A 123 6.87 2.18 -0.44
N PRO A 124 5.81 2.98 -0.34
CA PRO A 124 4.57 2.53 0.28
C PRO A 124 3.82 1.59 -0.67
N LEU A 125 2.85 0.86 -0.11
CA LEU A 125 1.92 0.02 -0.87
C LEU A 125 0.49 0.50 -0.62
N PHE A 126 -0.36 0.54 -1.64
CA PHE A 126 -1.79 0.74 -1.43
C PHE A 126 -2.55 -0.57 -1.47
N VAL A 127 -3.60 -0.69 -0.66
CA VAL A 127 -4.50 -1.84 -0.68
C VAL A 127 -5.92 -1.39 -0.99
N ILE A 128 -6.47 -1.98 -2.05
CA ILE A 128 -7.82 -1.75 -2.54
C ILE A 128 -8.50 -3.12 -2.59
N SER A 129 -9.77 -3.18 -2.22
CA SER A 129 -10.54 -4.42 -2.25
C SER A 129 -12.00 -4.12 -2.47
N ILE A 130 -12.65 -4.85 -3.37
CA ILE A 130 -14.11 -4.87 -3.44
C ILE A 130 -14.63 -5.46 -2.11
N PRO A 131 -15.66 -4.89 -1.47
CA PRO A 131 -16.29 -5.51 -0.32
C PRO A 131 -16.52 -7.01 -0.51
N LYS A 132 -16.17 -7.80 0.50
CA LYS A 132 -16.31 -9.27 0.51
C LYS A 132 -15.46 -10.04 -0.52
N SER A 133 -14.47 -9.39 -1.15
CA SER A 133 -13.57 -10.05 -2.11
C SER A 133 -12.26 -10.57 -1.51
N GLY A 134 -12.19 -10.73 -0.19
CA GLY A 134 -10.98 -11.23 0.48
C GLY A 134 -10.09 -10.13 1.05
N THR A 135 -10.66 -9.03 1.54
CA THR A 135 -9.93 -7.88 2.11
C THR A 135 -8.92 -8.28 3.19
N HIS A 136 -9.28 -9.21 4.09
CA HIS A 136 -8.33 -9.73 5.09
C HIS A 136 -7.21 -10.56 4.46
N LEU A 137 -7.46 -11.29 3.36
CA LEU A 137 -6.43 -12.05 2.67
C LEU A 137 -5.40 -11.14 2.02
N VAL A 138 -5.84 -10.03 1.39
CA VAL A 138 -4.90 -9.07 0.81
C VAL A 138 -4.10 -8.31 1.87
N PHE A 139 -4.67 -8.05 3.06
CA PHE A 139 -3.90 -7.54 4.20
C PHE A 139 -2.83 -8.55 4.65
N ARG A 140 -3.21 -9.83 4.80
CA ARG A 140 -2.27 -10.89 5.13
C ARG A 140 -1.18 -11.08 4.08
N LEU A 141 -1.52 -10.92 2.80
CA LEU A 141 -0.55 -10.94 1.72
C LEU A 141 0.44 -9.78 1.84
N ALA A 142 -0.03 -8.55 2.08
CA ALA A 142 0.84 -7.40 2.31
C ALA A 142 1.78 -7.61 3.51
N GLU A 143 1.26 -8.10 4.64
CA GLU A 143 2.04 -8.47 5.83
C GLU A 143 3.07 -9.57 5.53
N ALA A 144 2.66 -10.63 4.81
CA ALA A 144 3.52 -11.75 4.45
C ALA A 144 4.67 -11.34 3.51
N LEU A 145 4.42 -10.35 2.65
CA LEU A 145 5.44 -9.69 1.81
C LEU A 145 6.38 -8.76 2.63
N GLY A 146 6.08 -8.53 3.91
CA GLY A 146 6.89 -7.75 4.84
C GLY A 146 6.42 -6.31 5.07
N PHE A 147 5.31 -5.88 4.46
CA PHE A 147 4.79 -4.53 4.67
C PHE A 147 4.14 -4.38 6.03
N GLY A 148 4.51 -3.33 6.77
CA GLY A 148 3.84 -2.92 8.00
C GLY A 148 2.47 -2.29 7.74
N GLU A 149 1.54 -2.35 8.69
CA GLU A 149 0.27 -1.63 8.59
C GLU A 149 0.47 -0.13 8.80
N GLY A 150 0.05 0.68 7.82
CA GLY A 150 0.06 2.14 7.88
C GLY A 150 -1.34 2.76 8.04
N GLY A 151 -2.40 2.06 7.62
CA GLY A 151 -3.79 2.53 7.76
C GLY A 151 -4.13 3.70 6.84
N ILE A 152 -4.56 4.83 7.39
CA ILE A 152 -4.91 6.03 6.61
C ILE A 152 -3.61 6.61 6.01
N CYS A 153 -3.60 6.84 4.70
CA CYS A 153 -2.43 7.41 4.03
C CYS A 153 -2.15 8.85 4.49
N PRO A 154 -0.97 9.15 5.06
CA PRO A 154 -0.56 10.53 5.33
C PRO A 154 -0.04 11.20 4.04
N ASP A 155 0.21 12.50 4.09
CA ASP A 155 0.78 13.26 2.95
C ASP A 155 2.11 12.66 2.45
N ASN A 156 2.93 12.17 3.40
CA ASN A 156 4.20 11.49 3.14
C ASN A 156 4.16 10.07 3.74
N PRO A 157 3.70 9.06 2.99
CA PRO A 157 3.61 7.70 3.48
C PRO A 157 5.00 7.11 3.73
N ILE A 158 5.09 6.31 4.79
CA ILE A 158 6.31 5.62 5.20
C ILE A 158 6.53 4.44 4.26
N ALA A 159 7.74 4.34 3.71
CA ALA A 159 8.13 3.23 2.88
C ALA A 159 8.07 1.89 3.64
N GLY A 160 7.81 0.79 2.93
CA GLY A 160 7.64 -0.53 3.54
C GLY A 160 6.37 -0.67 4.40
N HIS A 161 5.42 0.26 4.31
CA HIS A 161 4.09 0.15 4.92
C HIS A 161 2.99 0.15 3.86
N TRP A 162 1.85 -0.45 4.20
CA TRP A 162 0.66 -0.45 3.35
C TRP A 162 -0.43 0.50 3.88
N TYR A 163 -1.18 1.13 2.97
CA TYR A 163 -2.17 2.16 3.26
C TYR A 163 -3.48 1.95 2.49
N TYR A 164 -4.56 2.52 3.01
CA TYR A 164 -5.79 2.73 2.25
C TYR A 164 -5.61 3.89 1.27
N VAL A 165 -6.22 3.77 0.09
CA VAL A 165 -6.21 4.86 -0.91
C VAL A 165 -6.98 6.08 -0.40
N GLU A 166 -8.09 5.86 0.32
CA GLU A 166 -8.89 6.94 0.89
C GLU A 166 -9.42 6.53 2.27
N HIS A 167 -9.40 7.48 3.21
CA HIS A 167 -9.92 7.29 4.57
C HIS A 167 -9.35 6.04 5.27
N SER A 168 -10.20 5.33 6.03
CA SER A 168 -9.84 4.20 6.88
C SER A 168 -10.35 2.85 6.35
N ASN A 169 -10.58 2.70 5.04
CA ASN A 169 -11.02 1.41 4.48
C ASN A 169 -10.44 1.12 3.08
N ALA A 170 -10.28 -0.16 2.77
CA ALA A 170 -9.78 -0.61 1.47
C ALA A 170 -10.85 -0.59 0.35
N HIS A 171 -12.08 -0.16 0.64
CA HIS A 171 -13.23 -0.28 -0.24
C HIS A 171 -13.51 1.01 -1.01
N THR A 172 -12.47 1.64 -1.55
CA THR A 172 -12.59 2.88 -2.33
C THR A 172 -12.82 2.57 -3.81
N PRO A 173 -14.00 2.88 -4.38
CA PRO A 173 -14.23 2.76 -5.82
C PRO A 173 -13.33 3.70 -6.62
N ALA A 174 -12.98 3.32 -7.85
CA ALA A 174 -12.13 4.16 -8.69
C ALA A 174 -12.81 5.50 -9.00
N THR A 175 -14.11 5.48 -9.28
CA THR A 175 -14.91 6.68 -9.55
C THR A 175 -14.88 7.66 -8.38
N LYS A 176 -14.97 7.15 -7.14
CA LYS A 176 -14.90 7.99 -5.94
C LYS A 176 -13.53 8.68 -5.82
N PHE A 177 -12.44 7.92 -5.99
CA PHE A 177 -11.10 8.48 -5.88
C PHE A 177 -10.77 9.48 -6.99
N PHE A 178 -11.10 9.17 -8.24
CA PHE A 178 -10.71 9.99 -9.39
C PHE A 178 -11.69 11.11 -9.73
N ASN A 179 -12.94 11.04 -9.27
CA ASN A 179 -13.91 12.11 -9.48
C ASN A 179 -14.16 12.88 -8.18
N ASP A 180 -14.67 12.22 -7.15
CA ASP A 180 -15.12 12.92 -5.94
C ASP A 180 -13.96 13.51 -5.13
N THR A 181 -12.89 12.72 -4.92
CA THR A 181 -11.71 13.19 -4.18
C THR A 181 -10.99 14.28 -4.97
N VAL A 182 -10.86 14.15 -6.29
CA VAL A 182 -10.22 15.17 -7.15
C VAL A 182 -10.94 16.51 -7.07
N LEU A 183 -12.27 16.52 -6.98
CA LEU A 183 -13.05 17.75 -6.83
C LEU A 183 -12.86 18.45 -5.48
N ARG A 184 -12.40 17.72 -4.45
CA ARG A 184 -12.26 18.23 -3.07
C ARG A 184 -10.81 18.42 -2.65
N ALA A 185 -9.88 17.72 -3.29
CA ALA A 185 -8.47 17.74 -2.95
C ALA A 185 -7.78 18.99 -3.53
N PRO A 186 -6.86 19.61 -2.77
CA PRO A 186 -5.95 20.59 -3.32
C PRO A 186 -5.23 20.04 -4.56
N PHE A 187 -5.07 20.89 -5.57
CA PHE A 187 -4.32 20.55 -6.79
C PHE A 187 -4.86 19.31 -7.54
N GLY A 188 -6.16 19.04 -7.43
CA GLY A 188 -6.83 17.94 -8.14
C GLY A 188 -6.26 16.57 -7.79
N ASN A 189 -5.83 16.39 -6.53
CA ASN A 189 -5.25 15.15 -6.03
C ASN A 189 -3.94 14.71 -6.71
N ARG A 190 -3.31 15.56 -7.53
CA ARG A 190 -2.05 15.23 -8.25
C ARG A 190 -0.89 14.94 -7.30
N ALA A 191 -0.89 15.57 -6.12
CA ALA A 191 0.13 15.34 -5.10
C ALA A 191 -0.01 13.97 -4.41
N HIS A 192 -1.15 13.29 -4.54
CA HIS A 192 -1.40 12.03 -3.86
C HIS A 192 -0.36 10.96 -4.24
N PRO A 193 0.20 10.23 -3.27
CA PRO A 193 1.30 9.28 -3.53
C PRO A 193 0.89 8.05 -4.35
N PHE A 194 -0.41 7.79 -4.51
CA PHE A 194 -0.97 6.65 -5.25
C PHE A 194 -0.33 6.43 -6.62
N MET A 195 -0.27 7.44 -7.48
CA MET A 195 0.22 7.27 -8.86
C MET A 195 1.72 6.91 -8.93
N ARG A 196 2.45 7.15 -7.84
CA ARG A 196 3.90 6.89 -7.72
C ARG A 196 4.19 5.63 -6.89
N SER A 197 3.14 4.94 -6.45
CA SER A 197 3.24 3.79 -5.56
C SER A 197 2.51 2.58 -6.16
N PRO A 198 3.00 1.36 -5.90
CA PRO A 198 2.25 0.16 -6.24
C PRO A 198 0.94 0.09 -5.42
N ALA A 199 -0.06 -0.59 -5.98
CA ALA A 199 -1.27 -0.96 -5.29
C ALA A 199 -1.61 -2.44 -5.51
N LEU A 200 -2.09 -3.13 -4.48
CA LEU A 200 -2.78 -4.40 -4.61
C LEU A 200 -4.28 -4.13 -4.72
N PHE A 201 -4.93 -4.71 -5.73
CA PHE A 201 -6.37 -4.64 -5.89
C PHE A 201 -6.98 -6.04 -5.83
N SER A 202 -7.66 -6.33 -4.73
CA SER A 202 -8.35 -7.58 -4.49
C SER A 202 -9.77 -7.56 -5.06
N TYR A 203 -10.03 -8.50 -5.97
CA TYR A 203 -11.34 -8.74 -6.55
C TYR A 203 -11.70 -10.23 -6.42
N ARG A 204 -12.96 -10.56 -6.70
CA ARG A 204 -13.52 -11.92 -6.59
C ARG A 204 -14.62 -12.08 -7.62
N ASN A 205 -14.95 -13.31 -7.97
CA ASN A 205 -16.15 -13.59 -8.76
C ASN A 205 -17.38 -12.86 -8.16
N PRO A 206 -18.03 -11.94 -8.90
CA PRO A 206 -19.12 -11.14 -8.35
C PRO A 206 -20.30 -11.97 -7.82
N LEU A 207 -20.56 -13.15 -8.38
CA LEU A 207 -21.59 -14.05 -7.86
C LEU A 207 -21.30 -14.53 -6.44
N ASP A 208 -20.03 -14.84 -6.13
CA ASP A 208 -19.63 -15.19 -4.77
C ASP A 208 -19.57 -13.98 -3.83
N VAL A 209 -19.31 -12.77 -4.37
CA VAL A 209 -19.40 -11.53 -3.59
C VAL A 209 -20.82 -11.37 -3.04
N VAL A 210 -21.85 -11.45 -3.88
CA VAL A 210 -23.23 -11.22 -3.42
C VAL A 210 -23.73 -12.29 -2.45
N VAL A 211 -23.30 -13.55 -2.61
CA VAL A 211 -23.57 -14.61 -1.61
C VAL A 211 -22.91 -14.28 -0.27
N SER A 212 -21.68 -13.77 -0.30
CA SER A 212 -20.99 -13.33 0.92
C SER A 212 -21.67 -12.12 1.57
N GLU A 213 -22.15 -11.18 0.76
CA GLU A 213 -22.96 -10.03 1.22
C GLU A 213 -24.26 -10.48 1.90
N ALA A 214 -25.03 -11.38 1.26
CA ALA A 214 -26.30 -11.90 1.80
C ALA A 214 -26.11 -12.60 3.15
N ASN A 215 -24.98 -13.28 3.32
CA ASN A 215 -24.57 -13.96 4.55
C ASN A 215 -24.07 -13.01 5.66
N TYR A 216 -23.65 -11.79 5.33
CA TYR A 216 -22.93 -10.91 6.24
C TYR A 216 -23.68 -9.62 6.58
N TYR A 217 -24.26 -8.93 5.59
CA TYR A 217 -24.77 -7.57 5.76
C TYR A 217 -25.98 -7.44 6.68
N HIS A 218 -26.80 -8.48 6.81
CA HIS A 218 -28.00 -8.48 7.67
C HIS A 218 -27.67 -8.54 9.17
N LYS A 219 -26.43 -8.87 9.54
CA LYS A 219 -26.04 -9.05 10.94
C LYS A 219 -25.88 -7.69 11.62
N ASP A 220 -26.46 -7.55 12.81
CA ASP A 220 -26.36 -6.33 13.59
C ASP A 220 -24.91 -5.88 13.80
N GLY A 221 -24.69 -4.56 13.72
CA GLY A 221 -23.38 -3.91 13.80
C GLY A 221 -22.41 -4.21 12.65
N LYS A 222 -22.78 -5.00 11.63
CA LYS A 222 -21.91 -5.27 10.46
C LYS A 222 -22.05 -4.27 9.34
N THR A 223 -23.24 -3.69 9.17
CA THR A 223 -23.49 -2.60 8.23
C THR A 223 -24.50 -1.61 8.80
N PRO A 224 -24.48 -0.33 8.36
CA PRO A 224 -25.50 0.65 8.75
C PRO A 224 -26.92 0.28 8.31
N PHE A 225 -27.07 -0.63 7.35
CA PHE A 225 -28.35 -1.07 6.78
C PHE A 225 -28.71 -2.51 7.18
N ALA A 226 -28.11 -3.05 8.25
CA ALA A 226 -28.39 -4.42 8.69
C ALA A 226 -29.88 -4.68 8.92
N GLY A 227 -30.57 -3.77 9.60
CA GLY A 227 -32.02 -3.86 9.84
C GLY A 227 -32.88 -3.84 8.57
N TYR A 228 -32.36 -3.35 7.44
CA TYR A 228 -33.06 -3.40 6.14
C TYR A 228 -33.07 -4.81 5.55
N LEU A 229 -32.13 -5.67 5.94
CA LEU A 229 -31.95 -7.02 5.42
C LEU A 229 -32.27 -8.12 6.45
N ASP A 230 -32.30 -7.79 7.75
CA ASP A 230 -32.41 -8.75 8.85
C ASP A 230 -33.68 -9.62 8.79
N ALA A 231 -34.83 -9.00 8.52
CA ALA A 231 -36.12 -9.69 8.45
C ALA A 231 -36.31 -10.56 7.18
N LEU A 232 -35.41 -10.47 6.21
CA LEU A 232 -35.50 -11.21 4.95
C LEU A 232 -34.89 -12.61 5.11
N SER A 233 -35.45 -13.62 4.45
CA SER A 233 -34.79 -14.92 4.30
C SER A 233 -33.48 -14.78 3.51
N PHE A 234 -32.61 -15.81 3.54
CA PHE A 234 -31.38 -15.78 2.74
C PHE A 234 -31.65 -15.53 1.25
N ASP A 235 -32.62 -16.25 0.68
CA ASP A 235 -33.02 -16.12 -0.73
C ASP A 235 -33.54 -14.72 -1.06
N GLN A 236 -34.36 -14.14 -0.16
CA GLN A 236 -34.86 -12.79 -0.31
C GLN A 236 -33.74 -11.75 -0.21
N ARG A 237 -32.77 -11.94 0.68
CA ARG A 237 -31.58 -11.08 0.76
C ARG A 237 -30.73 -11.18 -0.50
N LEU A 238 -30.49 -12.39 -1.00
CA LEU A 238 -29.71 -12.63 -2.20
C LEU A 238 -30.37 -11.94 -3.41
N SER A 239 -31.66 -12.21 -3.63
CA SER A 239 -32.45 -11.58 -4.69
C SER A 239 -32.50 -10.05 -4.57
N ARG A 240 -32.59 -9.50 -3.35
CA ARG A 240 -32.50 -8.05 -3.09
C ARG A 240 -31.13 -7.50 -3.44
N LEU A 241 -30.05 -8.15 -3.01
CA LEU A 241 -28.68 -7.65 -3.21
C LEU A 241 -28.23 -7.73 -4.67
N VAL A 242 -28.78 -8.64 -5.47
CA VAL A 242 -28.52 -8.67 -6.92
C VAL A 242 -28.99 -7.38 -7.59
N ASP A 243 -30.19 -6.92 -7.28
CA ASP A 243 -30.79 -5.73 -7.89
C ASP A 243 -31.75 -5.00 -6.93
N ASP A 244 -31.19 -4.13 -6.08
CA ASP A 244 -31.97 -3.29 -5.17
C ASP A 244 -32.17 -1.90 -5.78
N THR A 245 -33.38 -1.64 -6.27
CA THR A 245 -33.72 -0.38 -6.92
C THR A 245 -33.83 0.81 -5.95
N TRP A 246 -33.81 0.59 -4.63
CA TRP A 246 -34.10 1.63 -3.65
C TRP A 246 -32.88 2.13 -2.88
N LEU A 247 -32.08 1.22 -2.30
CA LEU A 247 -31.03 1.60 -1.36
C LEU A 247 -29.63 1.18 -1.83
N LEU A 248 -29.46 -0.11 -2.15
CA LEU A 248 -28.13 -0.68 -2.39
C LEU A 248 -27.70 -0.69 -3.86
N GLY A 249 -28.60 -0.40 -4.80
CA GLY A 249 -28.34 -0.50 -6.23
C GLY A 249 -28.17 -1.96 -6.70
N SER A 250 -27.79 -2.12 -7.97
CA SER A 250 -27.47 -3.43 -8.53
C SER A 250 -26.08 -3.90 -8.11
N ILE A 251 -25.85 -5.21 -8.11
CA ILE A 251 -24.50 -5.76 -7.93
C ILE A 251 -23.55 -5.25 -9.03
N ARG A 252 -24.07 -5.08 -10.25
CA ARG A 252 -23.32 -4.55 -11.39
C ARG A 252 -22.77 -3.16 -11.08
N ASP A 253 -23.56 -2.28 -10.47
CA ASP A 253 -23.10 -0.93 -10.10
C ASP A 253 -22.12 -0.97 -8.92
N ARG A 254 -22.42 -1.74 -7.86
CA ARG A 254 -21.57 -1.83 -6.66
C ARG A 254 -20.19 -2.43 -6.95
N VAL A 255 -20.11 -3.43 -7.81
CA VAL A 255 -18.86 -4.11 -8.16
C VAL A 255 -18.19 -3.43 -9.37
N GLY A 256 -18.98 -3.02 -10.37
CA GLY A 256 -18.48 -2.38 -11.59
C GLY A 256 -17.75 -1.06 -11.35
N MET A 257 -18.12 -0.29 -10.31
CA MET A 257 -17.39 0.94 -9.95
C MET A 257 -15.92 0.72 -9.51
N PHE A 258 -15.52 -0.53 -9.27
CA PHE A 258 -14.13 -0.90 -9.00
C PHE A 258 -13.39 -1.41 -10.23
N ALA A 259 -14.08 -1.76 -11.33
CA ALA A 259 -13.47 -2.34 -12.52
C ALA A 259 -12.34 -1.49 -13.11
N PRO A 260 -12.41 -0.14 -13.12
CA PRO A 260 -11.31 0.68 -13.63
C PRO A 260 -9.98 0.47 -12.90
N TRP A 261 -9.97 0.00 -11.64
CA TRP A 261 -8.74 -0.35 -10.93
C TRP A 261 -7.94 -1.44 -11.65
N LEU A 262 -8.60 -2.31 -12.42
CA LEU A 262 -7.94 -3.33 -13.22
C LEU A 262 -7.02 -2.72 -14.26
N ASP A 263 -7.30 -1.53 -14.78
CA ASP A 263 -6.59 -0.96 -15.94
C ASP A 263 -5.47 0.01 -15.55
N PHE A 264 -5.38 0.41 -14.28
CA PHE A 264 -4.31 1.27 -13.82
C PHE A 264 -2.96 0.53 -13.81
N PRO A 265 -1.90 1.10 -14.41
CA PRO A 265 -0.66 0.38 -14.60
C PRO A 265 0.19 0.28 -13.32
N ASN A 266 -0.12 1.06 -12.28
CA ASN A 266 0.47 0.92 -10.94
C ASN A 266 -0.32 -0.04 -10.04
N VAL A 267 -1.42 -0.62 -10.53
CA VAL A 267 -2.26 -1.58 -9.79
C VAL A 267 -1.92 -3.01 -10.21
N ILE A 268 -1.79 -3.88 -9.22
CA ILE A 268 -1.61 -5.32 -9.34
C ILE A 268 -2.94 -5.98 -8.94
N PRO A 269 -3.76 -6.42 -9.90
CA PRO A 269 -4.98 -7.15 -9.61
C PRO A 269 -4.65 -8.52 -9.04
N VAL A 270 -5.38 -8.92 -8.01
CA VAL A 270 -5.28 -10.23 -7.37
C VAL A 270 -6.68 -10.79 -7.18
N SER A 271 -6.98 -11.92 -7.81
CA SER A 271 -8.26 -12.59 -7.59
C SER A 271 -8.25 -13.33 -6.26
N PHE A 272 -9.41 -13.40 -5.60
CA PHE A 272 -9.61 -14.19 -4.40
C PHE A 272 -9.24 -15.65 -4.63
N GLU A 273 -9.63 -16.20 -5.78
CA GLU A 273 -9.46 -17.61 -6.11
C GLU A 273 -7.98 -17.98 -6.22
N GLU A 274 -7.17 -17.13 -6.86
CA GLU A 274 -5.70 -17.31 -6.88
C GLU A 274 -5.09 -17.18 -5.47
N MET A 275 -5.50 -16.18 -4.68
CA MET A 275 -4.93 -15.94 -3.34
C MET A 275 -5.19 -17.10 -2.38
N VAL A 276 -6.36 -17.74 -2.44
CA VAL A 276 -6.70 -18.87 -1.56
C VAL A 276 -6.09 -20.19 -2.05
N GLY A 277 -5.82 -20.31 -3.36
CA GLY A 277 -5.27 -21.53 -3.95
C GLY A 277 -6.23 -22.71 -3.86
N SER A 278 -5.72 -23.89 -3.53
CA SER A 278 -6.52 -25.14 -3.48
C SER A 278 -7.69 -25.10 -2.50
N ALA A 279 -7.60 -24.32 -1.41
CA ALA A 279 -8.71 -24.18 -0.46
C ALA A 279 -9.90 -23.40 -1.05
N GLY A 280 -9.66 -22.60 -2.08
CA GLY A 280 -10.65 -21.74 -2.74
C GLY A 280 -11.15 -22.31 -4.06
N GLY A 281 -10.77 -23.53 -4.43
CA GLY A 281 -11.12 -24.12 -5.73
C GLY A 281 -10.10 -23.87 -6.85
N SER A 282 -9.07 -23.05 -6.60
CA SER A 282 -7.94 -22.88 -7.51
C SER A 282 -6.89 -23.98 -7.29
N THR A 283 -5.66 -23.81 -7.79
CA THR A 283 -4.54 -24.74 -7.55
C THR A 283 -3.48 -24.09 -6.67
N LYS A 284 -2.70 -24.91 -5.95
CA LYS A 284 -1.52 -24.41 -5.21
C LYS A 284 -0.53 -23.74 -6.15
N GLN A 285 -0.36 -24.28 -7.36
CA GLN A 285 0.53 -23.72 -8.38
C GLN A 285 0.08 -22.33 -8.83
N ALA A 286 -1.23 -22.09 -8.99
CA ALA A 286 -1.75 -20.76 -9.32
C ALA A 286 -1.46 -19.76 -8.20
N GLN A 287 -1.65 -20.15 -6.93
CA GLN A 287 -1.30 -19.30 -5.78
C GLN A 287 0.19 -18.97 -5.76
N LEU A 288 1.08 -19.96 -5.97
CA LEU A 288 2.52 -19.75 -5.99
C LEU A 288 2.94 -18.84 -7.16
N LYS A 289 2.36 -19.02 -8.35
CA LYS A 289 2.60 -18.14 -9.50
C LYS A 289 2.14 -16.69 -9.24
N LEU A 290 0.98 -16.52 -8.60
CA LEU A 290 0.50 -15.20 -8.19
C LEU A 290 1.50 -14.53 -7.24
N VAL A 291 1.88 -15.22 -6.16
CA VAL A 291 2.83 -14.71 -5.18
C VAL A 291 4.18 -14.39 -5.84
N TRP A 292 4.69 -15.27 -6.68
CA TRP A 292 5.93 -15.06 -7.43
C TRP A 292 5.85 -13.81 -8.32
N SER A 293 4.78 -13.65 -9.08
CA SER A 293 4.54 -12.47 -9.91
C SER A 293 4.54 -11.17 -9.08
N ILE A 294 3.89 -11.18 -7.91
CA ILE A 294 3.84 -10.03 -7.00
C ILE A 294 5.24 -9.72 -6.44
N MET A 295 5.98 -10.75 -6.01
CA MET A 295 7.36 -10.60 -5.52
C MET A 295 8.27 -9.96 -6.57
N LEU A 296 8.17 -10.38 -7.84
CA LEU A 296 8.95 -9.81 -8.94
C LEU A 296 8.58 -8.33 -9.19
N LYS A 297 7.29 -7.99 -9.23
CA LYS A 297 6.80 -6.62 -9.46
C LYS A 297 7.17 -5.67 -8.33
N LEU A 298 7.05 -6.12 -7.08
CA LEU A 298 7.32 -5.33 -5.89
C LEU A 298 8.79 -5.39 -5.46
N GLN A 299 9.58 -6.31 -6.03
CA GLN A 299 10.96 -6.59 -5.66
C GLN A 299 11.08 -7.04 -4.19
N VAL A 300 10.22 -7.98 -3.78
CA VAL A 300 10.19 -8.53 -2.42
C VAL A 300 11.03 -9.83 -2.36
N PRO A 301 12.06 -9.92 -1.50
CA PRO A 301 12.86 -11.13 -1.38
C PRO A 301 12.11 -12.26 -0.68
N GLY A 302 12.57 -13.49 -0.86
CA GLY A 302 12.08 -14.68 -0.16
C GLY A 302 11.65 -15.80 -1.10
N SER A 303 10.85 -16.74 -0.58
CA SER A 303 10.23 -17.84 -1.34
C SER A 303 8.71 -17.62 -1.44
N PRO A 304 8.09 -17.88 -2.61
CA PRO A 304 6.65 -17.80 -2.77
C PRO A 304 5.92 -18.85 -1.92
N GLU A 305 6.53 -20.01 -1.64
CA GLU A 305 5.96 -21.04 -0.75
C GLU A 305 5.81 -20.52 0.68
N GLU A 306 6.85 -19.87 1.22
CA GLU A 306 6.83 -19.31 2.57
C GLU A 306 5.78 -18.20 2.69
N ILE A 307 5.74 -17.28 1.71
CA ILE A 307 4.76 -16.19 1.68
C ILE A 307 3.34 -16.75 1.53
N ALA A 308 3.11 -17.68 0.59
CA ALA A 308 1.81 -18.32 0.40
C ALA A 308 1.35 -19.07 1.65
N GLY A 309 2.26 -19.72 2.38
CA GLY A 309 1.97 -20.39 3.65
C GLY A 309 1.42 -19.44 4.72
N LYS A 310 1.95 -18.21 4.79
CA LYS A 310 1.48 -17.18 5.74
C LYS A 310 0.11 -16.60 5.40
N ILE A 311 -0.27 -16.56 4.11
CA ILE A 311 -1.58 -16.06 3.66
C ILE A 311 -2.70 -17.03 4.08
N SER A 312 -2.44 -18.34 3.99
CA SER A 312 -3.42 -19.40 4.18
C SER A 312 -3.68 -19.80 5.64
N ASP A 313 -3.29 -18.97 6.62
CA ASP A 313 -3.57 -19.23 8.04
C ASP A 313 -5.09 -19.21 8.31
N ARG A 314 -5.66 -20.42 8.42
CA ARG A 314 -7.09 -20.67 8.64
C ARG A 314 -7.59 -20.22 10.02
N ALA A 315 -6.71 -19.82 10.93
CA ALA A 315 -7.11 -19.32 12.24
C ALA A 315 -7.83 -17.97 12.18
N SER A 316 -7.89 -17.30 11.02
CA SER A 316 -8.61 -16.02 10.88
C SER A 316 -10.13 -16.18 11.13
N PRO A 317 -10.71 -15.45 12.09
CA PRO A 317 -12.15 -15.50 12.42
C PRO A 317 -13.09 -15.18 11.25
N THR A 318 -12.56 -14.54 10.20
CA THR A 318 -13.33 -14.13 9.02
C THR A 318 -13.37 -15.18 7.91
N PHE A 319 -12.61 -16.27 8.05
CA PHE A 319 -12.55 -17.36 7.08
C PHE A 319 -13.70 -18.34 7.34
N ARG A 320 -14.95 -17.92 7.07
CA ARG A 320 -16.15 -18.75 7.33
C ARG A 320 -16.15 -20.04 6.50
N GLU A 321 -15.91 -19.92 5.20
CA GLU A 321 -15.92 -21.06 4.26
C GLU A 321 -14.75 -20.96 3.27
N GLY A 322 -14.39 -19.76 2.81
CA GLY A 322 -13.20 -19.52 2.00
C GLY A 322 -13.19 -20.17 0.61
N LYS A 323 -14.32 -20.75 0.18
CA LYS A 323 -14.47 -21.46 -1.10
C LYS A 323 -14.95 -20.51 -2.19
N ALA A 324 -14.44 -20.65 -3.40
CA ALA A 324 -15.04 -20.08 -4.60
C ALA A 324 -16.10 -21.03 -5.19
N GLY A 325 -16.97 -20.49 -6.03
CA GLY A 325 -18.04 -21.25 -6.69
C GLY A 325 -19.23 -21.57 -5.79
N THR A 326 -19.27 -21.06 -4.56
CA THR A 326 -20.37 -21.29 -3.59
C THR A 326 -21.70 -20.74 -4.08
N TYR A 327 -21.66 -19.79 -5.01
CA TYR A 327 -22.86 -19.25 -5.63
C TYR A 327 -23.70 -20.30 -6.37
N ALA A 328 -23.09 -21.33 -6.96
CA ALA A 328 -23.81 -22.33 -7.74
C ALA A 328 -24.83 -23.11 -6.89
N GLU A 329 -24.53 -23.29 -5.60
CA GLU A 329 -25.41 -23.97 -4.63
C GLU A 329 -26.40 -23.01 -3.95
N SER A 330 -26.13 -21.70 -3.97
CA SER A 330 -26.86 -20.70 -3.18
C SER A 330 -27.89 -19.91 -3.98
N PHE A 331 -27.75 -19.84 -5.31
CA PHE A 331 -28.61 -19.04 -6.16
C PHE A 331 -29.97 -19.71 -6.40
N THR A 332 -31.04 -18.96 -6.15
CA THR A 332 -32.39 -19.34 -6.56
C THR A 332 -32.65 -18.96 -8.02
N ALA A 333 -33.65 -19.59 -8.64
CA ALA A 333 -34.06 -19.25 -10.01
C ALA A 333 -34.45 -17.77 -10.17
N ASP A 334 -35.07 -17.16 -9.16
CA ASP A 334 -35.41 -15.73 -9.18
C ASP A 334 -34.16 -14.84 -9.12
N ALA A 335 -33.24 -15.10 -8.19
CA ALA A 335 -32.00 -14.33 -8.09
C ALA A 335 -31.13 -14.48 -9.34
N GLN A 336 -31.08 -15.68 -9.92
CA GLN A 336 -30.39 -15.94 -11.18
C GLN A 336 -31.03 -15.17 -12.34
N ALA A 337 -32.36 -15.22 -12.50
CA ALA A 337 -33.04 -14.50 -13.55
C ALA A 337 -32.82 -12.97 -13.46
N LYS A 338 -32.83 -12.42 -12.24
CA LYS A 338 -32.49 -11.01 -12.02
C LYS A 338 -31.05 -10.69 -12.39
N PHE A 339 -30.12 -11.56 -11.99
CA PHE A 339 -28.70 -11.37 -12.30
C PHE A 339 -28.46 -11.41 -13.81
N GLU A 340 -29.04 -12.37 -14.52
CA GLU A 340 -28.92 -12.52 -15.98
C GLU A 340 -29.58 -11.37 -16.75
N ALA A 341 -30.54 -10.67 -16.15
CA ALA A 341 -31.16 -9.49 -16.74
C ALA A 341 -30.29 -8.21 -16.65
N LEU A 342 -29.26 -8.20 -15.80
CA LEU A 342 -28.33 -7.08 -15.71
C LEU A 342 -27.37 -7.08 -16.91
N PRO A 343 -26.85 -5.91 -17.34
CA PRO A 343 -25.67 -5.86 -18.21
C PRO A 343 -24.51 -6.64 -17.59
N GLN A 344 -23.88 -7.54 -18.36
CA GLN A 344 -22.82 -8.44 -17.87
C GLN A 344 -21.40 -7.90 -18.11
N ASP A 345 -21.28 -6.63 -18.48
CA ASP A 345 -20.00 -5.96 -18.75
C ASP A 345 -19.02 -6.07 -17.56
N PHE A 346 -19.52 -5.87 -16.34
CA PHE A 346 -18.69 -6.01 -15.14
C PHE A 346 -18.14 -7.44 -14.95
N MET A 347 -18.88 -8.50 -15.33
CA MET A 347 -18.36 -9.87 -15.24
C MET A 347 -17.20 -10.08 -16.20
N GLU A 348 -17.37 -9.61 -17.43
CA GLU A 348 -16.37 -9.69 -18.50
C GLU A 348 -15.09 -8.91 -18.13
N ASP A 349 -15.23 -7.72 -17.56
CA ASP A 349 -14.10 -6.88 -17.09
C ASP A 349 -13.22 -7.63 -16.09
N TYR A 350 -13.82 -8.37 -15.14
CA TYR A 350 -13.09 -9.20 -14.18
C TYR A 350 -12.65 -10.56 -14.73
N GLY A 351 -12.95 -10.88 -15.99
CA GLY A 351 -12.60 -12.15 -16.63
C GLY A 351 -13.46 -13.34 -16.21
N TYR A 352 -14.71 -13.09 -15.78
CA TYR A 352 -15.68 -14.13 -15.49
C TYR A 352 -16.76 -14.17 -16.57
N GLY A 353 -17.48 -15.30 -16.64
CA GLY A 353 -18.51 -15.54 -17.65
C GLY A 353 -19.94 -15.38 -17.11
N SER A 354 -20.90 -15.82 -17.91
CA SER A 354 -22.29 -15.96 -17.47
C SER A 354 -22.43 -16.98 -16.33
N PHE A 355 -23.60 -17.02 -15.70
CA PHE A 355 -23.88 -17.93 -14.59
C PHE A 355 -23.54 -19.41 -14.92
N GLN A 356 -23.87 -19.88 -16.12
CA GLN A 356 -23.65 -21.27 -16.56
C GLN A 356 -22.22 -21.55 -17.05
N ASN A 357 -21.55 -20.53 -17.59
CA ASN A 357 -20.23 -20.67 -18.21
C ASN A 357 -19.19 -19.84 -17.46
N ASN A 358 -19.19 -19.94 -16.14
CA ASN A 358 -18.30 -19.16 -15.29
C ASN A 358 -17.03 -19.97 -14.95
N PRO A 359 -15.84 -19.51 -15.35
CA PRO A 359 -14.61 -20.18 -14.97
C PRO A 359 -14.33 -20.01 -13.48
N VAL A 360 -13.68 -21.01 -12.88
CA VAL A 360 -13.26 -20.93 -11.47
C VAL A 360 -12.21 -19.84 -11.25
N LEU A 361 -11.31 -19.67 -12.22
CA LEU A 361 -10.32 -18.59 -12.23
C LEU A 361 -10.69 -17.55 -13.27
N SER A 362 -10.41 -16.29 -12.97
CA SER A 362 -10.52 -15.20 -13.94
C SER A 362 -9.71 -15.53 -15.20
N THR A 363 -10.30 -15.36 -16.38
CA THR A 363 -9.61 -15.53 -17.66
C THR A 363 -8.49 -14.50 -17.87
N ARG A 364 -8.49 -13.40 -17.11
CA ARG A 364 -7.45 -12.36 -17.12
C ARG A 364 -6.24 -12.68 -16.25
N THR A 365 -6.23 -13.83 -15.56
CA THR A 365 -5.11 -14.26 -14.70
C THR A 365 -3.76 -14.16 -15.42
N GLN A 366 -3.63 -14.73 -16.62
CA GLN A 366 -2.35 -14.74 -17.35
C GLN A 366 -1.91 -13.33 -17.79
N GLU A 367 -2.86 -12.48 -18.19
CA GLU A 367 -2.60 -11.07 -18.48
C GLU A 367 -2.00 -10.38 -17.26
N PHE A 368 -2.64 -10.52 -16.09
CA PHE A 368 -2.22 -9.83 -14.88
C PHE A 368 -0.91 -10.36 -14.31
N LEU A 369 -0.62 -11.66 -14.41
CA LEU A 369 0.66 -12.22 -13.98
C LEU A 369 1.85 -11.58 -14.71
N GLY A 370 1.76 -11.44 -16.03
CA GLY A 370 2.83 -10.90 -16.88
C GLY A 370 2.84 -9.38 -17.04
N ARG A 371 1.83 -8.67 -16.52
CA ARG A 371 1.70 -7.22 -16.73
C ARG A 371 2.77 -6.43 -15.95
N PRO A 372 3.59 -5.59 -16.60
CA PRO A 372 4.58 -4.77 -15.91
C PRO A 372 3.92 -3.65 -15.10
N LEU A 373 4.45 -3.39 -13.92
CA LEU A 373 4.07 -2.26 -13.08
C LEU A 373 4.66 -0.97 -13.70
N LYS A 374 3.84 0.04 -13.95
CA LYS A 374 4.31 1.39 -14.36
C LYS A 374 3.89 2.41 -13.32
N LEU A 375 4.89 3.06 -12.75
CA LEU A 375 4.70 4.13 -11.78
C LEU A 375 4.90 5.48 -12.47
N SER A 376 4.14 6.49 -12.04
CA SER A 376 4.36 7.86 -12.45
C SER A 376 5.74 8.33 -12.00
N LYS A 377 6.48 8.96 -12.90
CA LYS A 377 7.73 9.68 -12.61
C LYS A 377 7.52 11.17 -12.37
N ALA A 378 6.25 11.61 -12.33
CA ALA A 378 5.93 13.00 -12.12
C ALA A 378 6.43 13.47 -10.74
N GLU A 379 7.11 14.60 -10.73
CA GLU A 379 7.51 15.29 -9.52
C GLU A 379 6.50 16.41 -9.24
N ASP A 380 5.30 16.05 -8.82
CA ASP A 380 4.16 16.99 -8.69
C ASP A 380 4.44 18.16 -7.74
N TYR A 381 5.38 17.99 -6.81
CA TYR A 381 5.83 19.05 -5.91
C TYR A 381 6.70 20.14 -6.58
N LYS A 382 7.06 20.01 -7.86
CA LYS A 382 7.74 21.10 -8.61
C LYS A 382 6.81 22.26 -8.93
N THR A 383 5.50 22.07 -8.89
CA THR A 383 4.52 23.14 -9.09
C THR A 383 3.93 23.54 -7.74
N PRO A 384 4.07 24.79 -7.29
CA PRO A 384 3.50 25.19 -6.02
C PRO A 384 1.98 25.17 -6.08
N PHE A 385 1.35 24.71 -5.00
CA PHE A 385 -0.10 24.78 -4.85
C PHE A 385 -0.50 25.14 -3.42
N ILE A 386 -1.64 25.81 -3.27
CA ILE A 386 -2.20 26.13 -1.96
C ILE A 386 -2.87 24.85 -1.44
N ALA A 387 -2.30 24.28 -0.38
CA ALA A 387 -2.88 23.17 0.35
C ALA A 387 -4.05 23.64 1.22
N GLU A 388 -3.92 24.83 1.84
CA GLU A 388 -4.95 25.45 2.66
C GLU A 388 -4.77 26.97 2.68
N ALA A 389 -5.86 27.73 2.56
CA ALA A 389 -5.82 29.18 2.55
C ALA A 389 -6.19 29.75 3.93
N MET A 390 -5.58 30.90 4.29
CA MET A 390 -5.94 31.70 5.47
C MET A 390 -5.85 30.98 6.83
N TYR A 391 -5.03 29.95 6.97
CA TYR A 391 -4.78 29.29 8.24
C TYR A 391 -4.00 30.23 9.17
N LEU A 392 -4.69 30.84 10.15
CA LEU A 392 -4.11 31.81 11.09
C LEU A 392 -3.32 32.93 10.38
N GLY A 393 -3.90 33.50 9.32
CA GLY A 393 -3.25 34.56 8.54
C GLY A 393 -2.19 34.09 7.54
N HIS A 394 -2.01 32.77 7.36
CA HIS A 394 -1.05 32.20 6.42
C HIS A 394 -1.75 31.40 5.31
N ASN A 395 -1.19 31.45 4.10
CA ASN A 395 -1.48 30.47 3.06
C ASN A 395 -0.48 29.32 3.17
N LEU A 396 -0.99 28.10 3.31
CA LEU A 396 -0.18 26.89 3.40
C LEU A 396 0.09 26.40 1.97
N VAL A 397 1.33 26.51 1.51
CA VAL A 397 1.73 26.23 0.12
C VAL A 397 2.65 25.01 0.09
N ALA A 398 2.29 23.99 -0.68
CA ALA A 398 3.15 22.84 -0.94
C ALA A 398 4.09 23.13 -2.12
N TYR A 399 5.39 22.93 -1.94
CA TYR A 399 6.41 23.15 -2.98
C TYR A 399 7.72 22.41 -2.62
N GLY A 400 8.38 21.78 -3.60
CA GLY A 400 9.68 21.14 -3.41
C GLY A 400 9.72 20.08 -2.30
N GLY A 401 8.63 19.33 -2.11
CA GLY A 401 8.50 18.28 -1.08
C GLY A 401 8.27 18.82 0.34
N HIS A 402 7.97 20.10 0.48
CA HIS A 402 7.71 20.74 1.77
C HIS A 402 6.42 21.54 1.71
N PHE A 403 5.85 21.84 2.87
CA PHE A 403 4.80 22.82 3.06
C PHE A 403 5.39 24.08 3.68
N TYR A 404 4.96 25.25 3.19
CA TYR A 404 5.38 26.57 3.66
C TYR A 404 4.18 27.37 4.16
N GLY A 405 4.33 28.03 5.30
CA GLY A 405 3.36 28.98 5.82
C GLY A 405 3.67 30.38 5.32
N ILE A 406 3.04 30.81 4.23
CA ILE A 406 3.27 32.14 3.65
C ILE A 406 2.32 33.14 4.31
N ASP A 407 2.87 34.07 5.10
CA ASP A 407 2.09 35.13 5.72
C ASP A 407 1.38 35.99 4.65
N THR A 408 0.07 36.13 4.78
CA THR A 408 -0.76 36.91 3.85
C THR A 408 -0.43 38.40 3.88
N ALA A 409 0.17 38.91 4.96
CA ALA A 409 0.64 40.29 5.07
C ALA A 409 1.82 40.62 4.13
N LEU A 410 2.54 39.61 3.62
CA LEU A 410 3.61 39.81 2.63
C LEU A 410 3.08 40.25 1.26
N GLY A 411 1.77 40.18 1.03
CA GLY A 411 1.18 40.46 -0.28
C GLY A 411 1.51 39.39 -1.32
N PRO A 412 1.58 39.73 -2.63
CA PRO A 412 1.91 38.78 -3.68
C PRO A 412 3.29 38.15 -3.46
N PHE A 413 3.31 36.83 -3.23
CA PHE A 413 4.53 36.08 -2.96
C PHE A 413 4.69 34.93 -3.96
N ASP A 414 5.75 34.98 -4.78
CA ASP A 414 6.08 33.94 -5.77
C ASP A 414 7.21 33.05 -5.25
N ILE A 415 6.85 31.92 -4.63
CA ILE A 415 7.78 30.97 -4.03
C ILE A 415 8.79 30.39 -5.04
N THR A 416 8.46 30.35 -6.33
CA THR A 416 9.33 29.75 -7.36
C THR A 416 10.53 30.63 -7.72
N LYS A 417 10.48 31.92 -7.37
CA LYS A 417 11.54 32.89 -7.63
C LYS A 417 12.43 33.16 -6.43
N LYS A 418 12.17 32.50 -5.30
CA LYS A 418 12.87 32.75 -4.05
C LYS A 418 14.09 31.85 -3.88
N THR A 419 15.17 32.45 -3.40
CA THR A 419 16.37 31.73 -3.00
C THR A 419 16.17 31.04 -1.64
N GLN A 420 17.01 30.04 -1.33
CA GLN A 420 16.96 29.37 -0.02
C GLN A 420 17.15 30.37 1.15
N ASP A 421 17.97 31.40 0.95
CA ASP A 421 18.20 32.45 1.95
C ASP A 421 16.98 33.34 2.17
N GLU A 422 16.21 33.65 1.12
CA GLU A 422 14.94 34.39 1.26
C GLU A 422 13.84 33.54 1.89
N MET A 423 13.92 32.21 1.78
CA MET A 423 12.94 31.27 2.32
C MET A 423 13.24 30.83 3.75
N LYS A 424 14.41 31.17 4.31
CA LYS A 424 14.89 30.65 5.60
C LYS A 424 13.99 31.00 6.79
N ASP A 425 13.33 32.15 6.73
CA ASP A 425 12.50 32.70 7.82
C ASP A 425 11.02 32.30 7.68
N ILE A 426 10.66 31.63 6.58
CA ILE A 426 9.29 31.16 6.35
C ILE A 426 9.08 29.83 7.07
N PRO A 427 8.04 29.69 7.91
CA PRO A 427 7.71 28.42 8.54
C PRO A 427 7.59 27.31 7.48
N LYS A 428 8.34 26.22 7.65
CA LYS A 428 8.31 25.09 6.74
C LYS A 428 8.33 23.75 7.48
N ALA A 429 7.67 22.75 6.92
CA ALA A 429 7.70 21.37 7.40
C ALA A 429 7.51 20.39 6.23
N GLU A 430 7.82 19.11 6.45
CA GLU A 430 7.59 18.06 5.46
C GLU A 430 6.09 17.71 5.34
N ASP A 431 5.32 17.84 6.43
CA ASP A 431 3.88 17.55 6.46
C ASP A 431 3.04 18.75 6.95
N LEU A 432 1.77 18.76 6.54
CA LEU A 432 0.85 19.87 6.80
C LEU A 432 0.52 20.02 8.31
N VAL A 433 0.46 18.91 9.05
CA VAL A 433 0.13 18.94 10.48
C VAL A 433 1.25 19.64 11.26
N THR A 434 2.50 19.26 11.02
CA THR A 434 3.67 19.88 11.63
C THR A 434 3.75 21.36 11.27
N LEU A 435 3.53 21.73 10.01
CA LEU A 435 3.51 23.15 9.61
C LEU A 435 2.45 23.95 10.39
N LYS A 436 1.22 23.41 10.48
CA LYS A 436 0.14 24.06 11.24
C LYS A 436 0.53 24.28 12.70
N MET A 437 1.18 23.30 13.33
CA MET A 437 1.66 23.44 14.70
C MET A 437 2.75 24.52 14.83
N LEU A 438 3.67 24.63 13.86
CA LEU A 438 4.70 25.67 13.84
C LEU A 438 4.08 27.07 13.74
N ILE A 439 3.15 27.27 12.79
CA ILE A 439 2.45 28.55 12.61
C ILE A 439 1.68 28.91 13.87
N PHE A 440 0.92 27.97 14.42
CA PHE A 440 0.15 28.17 15.65
C PHE A 440 1.03 28.54 16.85
N ALA A 441 2.19 27.91 17.00
CA ALA A 441 3.15 28.23 18.06
C ALA A 441 3.73 29.66 17.88
N SER A 442 4.02 30.07 16.65
CA SER A 442 4.54 31.41 16.35
C SER A 442 3.51 32.51 16.63
N THR A 443 2.26 32.35 16.19
CA THR A 443 1.17 33.32 16.45
C THR A 443 0.85 33.43 17.93
N LYS A 444 0.93 32.33 18.69
CA LYS A 444 0.69 32.39 20.14
C LYS A 444 1.82 33.04 20.93
N ASN A 445 3.08 32.99 20.48
CA ASN A 445 4.13 33.73 21.19
C ASN A 445 3.90 35.25 21.14
N GLU A 446 3.23 35.75 20.09
CA GLU A 446 2.77 37.14 20.02
C GLU A 446 1.57 37.42 20.94
N VAL A 447 0.69 36.45 21.16
CA VAL A 447 -0.50 36.60 22.03
C VAL A 447 -0.17 36.37 23.51
N VAL A 448 0.74 35.46 23.86
CA VAL A 448 1.06 35.10 25.26
C VAL A 448 1.86 36.19 25.97
N THR A 449 2.45 37.14 25.23
CA THR A 449 3.02 38.36 25.82
C THR A 449 1.96 39.39 26.24
N ALA A 450 0.67 39.13 25.96
CA ALA A 450 -0.45 39.95 26.38
C ALA A 450 -1.63 39.09 26.90
N TYR A 451 -1.81 39.07 28.22
CA TYR A 451 -3.00 38.62 28.99
C TYR A 451 -3.12 37.14 29.44
N SER A 452 -3.67 37.02 30.65
CA SER A 452 -4.09 35.82 31.38
C SER A 452 -5.43 35.23 30.88
N ASN A 453 -5.59 35.09 29.56
CA ASN A 453 -6.85 34.64 28.95
C ASN A 453 -6.79 33.18 28.49
N SER A 454 -7.96 32.54 28.36
CA SER A 454 -8.09 31.20 27.78
C SER A 454 -7.53 31.18 26.36
N VAL A 455 -6.67 30.21 26.08
CA VAL A 455 -6.00 30.02 24.80
C VAL A 455 -6.66 28.92 23.94
N GLY A 456 -7.71 28.28 24.45
CA GLY A 456 -8.48 27.23 23.78
C GLY A 456 -8.68 25.97 24.64
N SER A 457 -9.07 24.87 24.00
CA SER A 457 -9.16 23.56 24.67
C SER A 457 -8.55 22.46 23.81
N PHE A 458 -7.97 21.44 24.44
CA PHE A 458 -7.34 20.31 23.76
C PHE A 458 -7.57 19.02 24.54
N LEU A 459 -8.20 18.02 23.89
CA LEU A 459 -8.46 16.69 24.46
C LEU A 459 -9.02 16.72 25.90
N GLY A 460 -10.04 17.54 26.15
CA GLY A 460 -10.66 17.65 27.47
C GLY A 460 -9.89 18.51 28.47
N TYR A 461 -8.89 19.28 28.05
CA TYR A 461 -8.21 20.28 28.86
C TYR A 461 -8.55 21.69 28.37
N ASN A 462 -8.77 22.62 29.29
CA ASN A 462 -8.78 24.06 29.02
C ASN A 462 -7.34 24.57 29.09
N LEU A 463 -6.92 25.36 28.09
CA LEU A 463 -5.56 25.89 28.00
C LEU A 463 -5.55 27.38 28.35
N TYR A 464 -4.59 27.81 29.16
CA TYR A 464 -4.41 29.17 29.63
C TYR A 464 -2.95 29.63 29.43
N GLY A 465 -2.73 30.91 29.16
CA GLY A 465 -1.42 31.53 29.14
C GLY A 465 -1.15 32.24 30.47
N GLN A 466 -0.02 31.96 31.12
CA GLN A 466 0.37 32.60 32.38
C GLN A 466 1.90 32.66 32.49
N ASP A 467 2.46 33.86 32.71
CA ASP A 467 3.88 34.09 33.00
C ASP A 467 4.86 33.36 32.05
N ASN A 468 4.67 33.52 30.72
CA ASN A 468 5.42 32.83 29.67
C ASN A 468 5.33 31.29 29.71
N MET A 469 4.25 30.75 30.26
CA MET A 469 3.92 29.34 30.18
C MET A 469 2.49 29.11 29.73
N LEU A 470 2.27 27.95 29.13
CA LEU A 470 0.96 27.38 28.93
C LEU A 470 0.62 26.48 30.11
N VAL A 471 -0.61 26.61 30.58
CA VAL A 471 -1.21 25.83 31.65
C VAL A 471 -2.43 25.12 31.07
N ALA A 472 -2.44 23.79 31.12
CA ALA A 472 -3.57 22.98 30.72
C ALA A 472 -4.24 22.44 31.97
N ILE A 473 -5.51 22.76 32.16
CA ILE A 473 -6.34 22.31 33.29
C ILE A 473 -7.36 21.32 32.75
N SER A 474 -7.39 20.09 33.25
CA SER A 474 -8.42 19.13 32.82
C SER A 474 -9.81 19.67 33.14
N LYS A 475 -10.77 19.51 32.23
CA LYS A 475 -12.18 19.89 32.41
C LYS A 475 -12.86 19.15 33.56
N ASP A 476 -12.27 18.05 34.02
CA ASP A 476 -12.73 17.35 35.23
C ASP A 476 -12.46 18.16 36.51
N PHE A 477 -11.65 19.24 36.42
CA PHE A 477 -11.28 20.15 37.50
C PHE A 477 -11.62 21.61 37.14
N ASP A 478 -12.85 21.85 36.68
CA ASP A 478 -13.34 23.17 36.27
C ASP A 478 -13.38 24.23 37.40
N ASP A 479 -13.13 23.84 38.67
CA ASP A 479 -13.03 24.73 39.83
C ASP A 479 -11.65 25.39 39.97
N ILE A 480 -10.62 24.89 39.27
CA ILE A 480 -9.27 25.47 39.32
C ILE A 480 -9.22 26.73 38.45
N LYS A 481 -9.08 27.89 39.12
CA LYS A 481 -8.85 29.16 38.43
C LYS A 481 -7.40 29.30 37.96
N PRO A 482 -7.18 29.76 36.71
CA PRO A 482 -5.85 29.90 36.12
C PRO A 482 -4.95 30.94 36.83
N ASP A 483 -5.52 31.82 37.66
CA ASP A 483 -4.81 32.90 38.33
C ASP A 483 -4.30 32.55 39.74
N THR A 484 -4.41 31.28 40.16
CA THR A 484 -4.05 30.88 41.52
C THR A 484 -2.54 30.77 41.71
N ALA A 485 -2.04 31.31 42.82
CA ALA A 485 -0.68 31.03 43.28
C ALA A 485 -0.50 29.50 43.44
N ASN A 486 0.61 28.97 42.92
CA ASN A 486 0.95 27.53 42.92
C ASN A 486 0.06 26.64 42.02
N ILE A 487 -0.48 27.18 40.92
CA ILE A 487 -1.28 26.39 39.97
C ILE A 487 -0.56 25.13 39.45
N ARG A 488 0.77 25.15 39.37
CA ARG A 488 1.61 24.05 38.87
C ARG A 488 1.50 22.78 39.72
N ASP A 489 1.16 22.93 40.99
CA ASP A 489 1.12 21.82 41.95
C ASP A 489 -0.30 21.24 42.09
N LYS A 490 -1.28 21.78 41.34
CA LYS A 490 -2.67 21.32 41.41
C LYS A 490 -2.85 20.03 40.60
N PRO A 491 -3.63 19.05 41.10
CA PRO A 491 -4.00 17.86 40.34
C PRO A 491 -4.69 18.23 39.02
N GLY A 492 -4.40 17.48 37.95
CA GLY A 492 -5.01 17.72 36.64
C GLY A 492 -4.46 18.95 35.89
N VAL A 493 -3.43 19.61 36.43
CA VAL A 493 -2.73 20.72 35.78
C VAL A 493 -1.44 20.25 35.13
N ILE A 494 -1.29 20.55 33.85
CA ILE A 494 -0.08 20.29 33.08
C ILE A 494 0.50 21.63 32.64
N CYS A 495 1.77 21.88 32.94
CA CYS A 495 2.44 23.11 32.53
C CYS A 495 3.55 22.84 31.51
N SER A 496 3.70 23.76 30.56
CA SER A 496 4.80 23.77 29.59
C SER A 496 5.04 25.17 29.04
N ARG A 497 6.30 25.51 28.73
CA ARG A 497 6.62 26.73 27.98
C ARG A 497 6.34 26.61 26.48
N ASN A 498 6.07 25.41 26.00
CA ASN A 498 5.90 25.09 24.60
C ASN A 498 4.56 24.35 24.40
N TYR A 499 3.76 24.80 23.44
CA TYR A 499 2.43 24.25 23.16
C TYR A 499 2.50 22.78 22.72
N LEU A 500 3.42 22.42 21.83
CA LEU A 500 3.59 21.02 21.44
C LEU A 500 3.90 20.15 22.66
N HIS A 501 4.80 20.60 23.53
CA HIS A 501 5.12 19.87 24.75
C HIS A 501 3.93 19.78 25.72
N ILE A 502 3.03 20.78 25.77
CA ILE A 502 1.79 20.66 26.56
C ILE A 502 0.82 19.64 25.95
N CYS A 503 0.64 19.65 24.62
CA CYS A 503 -0.21 18.69 23.92
C CYS A 503 0.30 17.26 24.10
N VAL A 504 1.61 17.03 23.96
CA VAL A 504 2.23 15.73 24.20
C VAL A 504 2.01 15.27 25.64
N LYS A 505 2.21 16.14 26.63
CA LYS A 505 1.93 15.80 28.03
C LYS A 505 0.46 15.49 28.28
N ILE A 506 -0.49 16.19 27.64
CA ILE A 506 -1.92 15.90 27.73
C ILE A 506 -2.23 14.52 27.13
N ILE A 507 -1.67 14.19 25.97
CA ILE A 507 -1.84 12.89 25.32
C ILE A 507 -1.29 11.78 26.22
N LEU A 508 -0.05 11.93 26.72
CA LEU A 508 0.58 10.97 27.62
C LEU A 508 -0.26 10.80 28.90
N HIS A 509 -0.69 11.89 29.52
CA HIS A 509 -1.55 11.85 30.70
C HIS A 509 -2.82 11.04 30.43
N ARG A 510 -3.51 11.25 29.30
CA ARG A 510 -4.71 10.49 28.97
C ARG A 510 -4.44 9.01 28.71
N LEU A 511 -3.34 8.68 28.04
CA LEU A 511 -2.94 7.29 27.83
C LEU A 511 -2.65 6.56 29.15
N TYR A 512 -1.97 7.23 30.10
CA TYR A 512 -1.73 6.69 31.44
C TYR A 512 -3.01 6.57 32.28
N SER A 513 -3.90 7.57 32.24
CA SER A 513 -5.17 7.49 32.98
C SER A 513 -6.06 6.37 32.46
N ALA A 514 -6.11 6.18 31.13
CA ALA A 514 -6.85 5.08 30.51
C ALA A 514 -6.28 3.73 30.96
N SER A 515 -4.97 3.51 30.95
CA SER A 515 -4.41 2.20 31.34
C SER A 515 -4.69 1.84 32.80
N THR A 516 -4.71 2.82 33.72
CA THR A 516 -5.02 2.58 35.13
C THR A 516 -6.49 2.27 35.42
N SER A 517 -7.42 2.67 34.55
CA SER A 517 -8.84 2.34 34.73
C SER A 517 -9.22 0.93 34.27
N TRP A 518 -8.36 0.24 33.51
CA TRP A 518 -8.57 -1.16 33.11
C TRP A 518 -8.10 -2.17 34.17
N THR A 519 -7.31 -1.74 35.15
CA THR A 519 -6.79 -2.57 36.25
C THR A 519 -7.62 -2.51 37.54
N LYS A 520 -8.75 -1.81 37.53
CA LYS A 520 -9.80 -1.85 38.56
C LYS A 520 -11.04 -2.46 37.96
#